data_AF-A0AAE0SKK4-F1
#
_entry.id   AF-A0AAE0SKK4-F1
#
_cell.length_a   1.000
_cell.length_b   1.000
_cell.length_c   1.000
_cell.angle_alpha   90.00
_cell.angle_beta   90.00
_cell.angle_gamma   90.00
#
_symmetry.space_group_name_H-M   'P 1'
#
loop_
_entity.id
_entity.type
_entity.pdbx_description
1 polymer ?
#
loop_
_entity_poly.entity_id
_entity_poly.type
_entity_poly.pdbx_seq_one_letter_code
_entity_poly.pdbx_strand_id
1 'polypeptide(L)'
;MDTLNERADQLFDFIETDATEKTIAILEERVDFSVIKNGNSALHYATRERHLEIVELLINKGADPNIDNQEGNTALHIAVKFHPMHLIERLITLKMNVNHTNGKGETPLHTAALHNRREAVEALLMNGANPALKDKSGKTPEEYAKDPDLAHQIRTYSELPVAMQSGWHDLLHLNY
;
A
#
# COMPACT_ATOMS: atom_id res chain seq x y z
N MET A 1 13.61 29.62 7.30
CA MET A 1 12.95 28.33 6.99
C MET A 1 12.07 28.02 8.18
N ASP A 2 10.83 27.59 7.96
CA ASP A 2 9.93 27.23 9.07
C ASP A 2 10.48 26.02 9.81
N THR A 3 10.46 26.06 11.14
CA THR A 3 10.97 25.00 12.03
C THR A 3 10.32 23.64 11.78
N LEU A 4 9.12 23.63 11.20
CA LEU A 4 8.40 22.42 10.78
C LEU A 4 9.10 21.69 9.62
N ASN A 5 9.63 22.43 8.65
CA ASN A 5 10.32 21.85 7.49
C ASN A 5 11.71 21.34 7.87
N GLU A 6 12.41 22.04 8.76
CA GLU A 6 13.68 21.57 9.31
C GLU A 6 13.51 20.26 10.08
N ARG A 7 12.43 20.14 10.87
CA ARG A 7 12.08 18.89 11.54
C ARG A 7 11.67 17.79 10.55
N ALA A 8 10.97 18.13 9.48
CA ALA A 8 10.65 17.16 8.44
C ALA A 8 11.93 16.63 7.79
N ASP A 9 12.91 17.49 7.48
CA ASP A 9 14.21 17.09 6.95
C ASP A 9 14.95 16.13 7.89
N GLN A 10 14.97 16.42 9.20
CA GLN A 10 15.53 15.55 10.24
C GLN A 10 14.78 14.21 10.33
N LEU A 11 13.45 14.22 10.23
CA LEU A 11 12.63 13.01 10.25
C LEU A 11 13.04 12.06 9.11
N PHE A 12 13.26 12.56 7.90
CA PHE A 12 13.75 11.73 6.79
C PHE A 12 15.11 11.09 7.10
N ASP A 13 16.05 11.87 7.64
CA ASP A 13 17.39 11.38 7.95
C ASP A 13 17.36 10.33 9.07
N PHE A 14 16.49 10.49 10.07
CA PHE A 14 16.34 9.51 11.16
C PHE A 14 15.68 8.21 10.69
N ILE A 15 14.71 8.28 9.77
CA ILE A 15 14.10 7.08 9.18
C ILE A 15 15.13 6.33 8.32
N GLU A 16 15.92 7.04 7.51
CA GLU A 16 16.93 6.45 6.62
C GLU A 16 18.12 5.83 7.40
N THR A 17 18.47 6.40 8.55
CA THR A 17 19.56 5.91 9.41
C THR A 17 19.12 4.90 10.47
N ASP A 18 17.86 4.47 10.47
CA ASP A 18 17.25 3.60 11.49
C ASP A 18 17.45 4.12 12.93
N ALA A 19 17.42 5.45 13.09
CA ALA A 19 17.53 6.10 14.38
C ALA A 19 16.17 6.11 15.09
N THR A 20 15.61 4.93 15.38
CA THR A 20 14.22 4.75 15.85
C THR A 20 13.87 5.63 17.06
N GLU A 21 14.73 5.72 18.08
CA GLU A 21 14.48 6.58 19.25
C GLU A 21 14.38 8.07 18.87
N LYS A 22 15.22 8.53 17.95
CA LYS A 22 15.21 9.92 17.46
C LYS A 22 14.00 10.19 16.58
N THR A 23 13.62 9.21 15.75
CA THR A 23 12.40 9.25 14.95
C THR A 23 11.17 9.39 15.85
N ILE A 24 11.06 8.58 16.91
CA ILE A 24 9.94 8.68 17.86
C ILE A 24 9.96 10.03 18.57
N ALA A 25 11.13 10.49 19.05
CA ALA A 25 11.25 11.77 19.74
C ALA A 25 10.81 12.95 18.87
N ILE A 26 11.21 13.01 17.58
CA ILE A 26 10.80 14.10 16.70
C ILE A 26 9.31 14.04 16.33
N LEU A 27 8.70 12.84 16.31
CA LEU A 27 7.27 12.64 16.08
C LEU A 27 6.39 13.05 17.27
N GLU A 28 6.96 13.26 18.46
CA GLU A 28 6.28 13.91 19.58
C GLU A 28 6.20 15.44 19.43
N GLU A 29 7.01 16.01 18.54
CA GLU A 29 6.96 17.43 18.21
C GLU A 29 5.99 17.71 17.06
N ARG A 30 5.75 19.00 16.77
CA ARG A 30 5.00 19.39 15.56
C ARG A 30 5.92 19.24 14.36
N VAL A 31 5.58 18.31 13.47
CA VAL A 31 6.24 18.04 12.19
C VAL A 31 5.21 18.16 11.07
N ASP A 32 5.64 18.63 9.91
CA ASP A 32 4.82 18.61 8.70
C ASP A 32 5.03 17.28 7.94
N PHE A 33 4.01 16.42 7.94
CA PHE A 33 4.03 15.13 7.23
C PHE A 33 3.74 15.24 5.73
N SER A 34 3.36 16.43 5.24
CA SER A 34 3.12 16.67 3.81
C SER A 34 4.41 16.92 3.01
N VAL A 35 5.54 17.11 3.69
CA VAL A 35 6.84 17.32 3.05
C VAL A 35 7.22 16.06 2.24
N ILE A 36 7.71 16.29 1.03
CA ILE A 36 8.19 15.25 0.12
C ILE A 36 9.67 15.47 -0.13
N LYS A 37 10.51 14.50 0.22
CA LYS A 37 11.97 14.50 0.01
C LYS A 37 12.32 13.44 -1.02
N ASN A 38 13.09 13.81 -2.05
CA ASN A 38 13.47 12.91 -3.16
C ASN A 38 12.26 12.14 -3.74
N GLY A 39 11.14 12.83 -3.89
CA GLY A 39 9.90 12.28 -4.42
C GLY A 39 9.14 11.33 -3.49
N ASN A 40 9.51 11.21 -2.22
CA ASN A 40 8.85 10.33 -1.25
C ASN A 40 8.50 11.09 0.05
N SER A 41 7.36 10.74 0.66
CA SER A 41 6.99 11.21 2.00
C SER A 41 7.66 10.38 3.10
N ALA A 42 7.62 10.84 4.34
CA ALA A 42 8.14 10.07 5.49
C ALA A 42 7.51 8.67 5.59
N LEU A 43 6.22 8.54 5.25
CA LEU A 43 5.50 7.26 5.23
C LEU A 43 6.06 6.28 4.19
N HIS A 44 6.43 6.79 3.01
CA HIS A 44 7.07 5.98 1.96
C HIS A 44 8.46 5.49 2.39
N TYR A 45 9.26 6.37 3.01
CA TYR A 45 10.57 5.98 3.55
C TYR A 45 10.43 4.91 4.63
N ALA A 46 9.57 5.13 5.63
CA ALA A 46 9.36 4.17 6.72
C ALA A 46 8.84 2.81 6.19
N THR A 47 7.99 2.84 5.17
CA THR A 47 7.51 1.61 4.50
C THR A 47 8.66 0.90 3.79
N ARG A 48 9.46 1.62 3.00
CA ARG A 48 10.58 1.08 2.22
C ARG A 48 11.65 0.44 3.11
N GLU A 49 11.96 1.07 4.24
CA GLU A 49 12.89 0.54 5.23
C GLU A 49 12.27 -0.54 6.13
N ARG A 50 10.97 -0.87 5.94
CA ARG A 50 10.21 -1.89 6.69
C ARG A 50 10.05 -1.57 8.19
N HIS A 51 10.09 -0.30 8.54
CA HIS A 51 9.92 0.18 9.92
C HIS A 51 8.43 0.29 10.27
N LEU A 52 7.77 -0.86 10.49
CA LEU A 52 6.33 -0.92 10.74
C LEU A 52 5.88 -0.04 11.92
N GLU A 53 6.65 -0.03 13.01
CA GLU A 53 6.36 0.81 14.19
C GLU A 53 6.32 2.31 13.82
N ILE A 54 7.26 2.77 13.00
CA ILE A 54 7.30 4.16 12.52
C ILE A 54 6.13 4.43 11.58
N VAL A 55 5.76 3.49 10.70
CA VAL A 55 4.59 3.63 9.82
C VAL A 55 3.30 3.80 10.65
N GLU A 56 3.08 2.93 11.63
CA GLU A 56 1.90 3.01 12.51
C GLU A 56 1.88 4.32 13.28
N LEU A 57 3.03 4.75 13.81
CA LEU A 57 3.15 6.01 14.54
C LEU A 57 2.87 7.23 13.65
N LEU A 58 3.40 7.29 12.43
CA LEU A 58 3.14 8.36 11.48
C LEU A 58 1.64 8.52 11.20
N ILE A 59 0.96 7.42 10.91
CA ILE A 59 -0.49 7.44 10.64
C ILE A 59 -1.27 7.86 11.89
N ASN A 60 -0.89 7.36 13.07
CA ASN A 60 -1.52 7.74 14.34
C ASN A 60 -1.32 9.22 14.70
N LYS A 61 -0.20 9.81 14.28
CA LYS A 61 0.10 11.25 14.44
C LYS A 61 -0.57 12.12 13.37
N GLY A 62 -1.26 11.52 12.40
CA GLY A 62 -2.05 12.23 11.39
C GLY A 62 -1.37 12.39 10.04
N ALA A 63 -0.30 11.65 9.75
CA ALA A 63 0.18 11.53 8.37
C ALA A 63 -0.92 10.91 7.49
N ASP A 64 -1.09 11.42 6.27
CA ASP A 64 -2.06 10.88 5.33
C ASP A 64 -1.60 9.48 4.85
N PRO A 65 -2.37 8.40 5.15
CA PRO A 65 -2.02 7.05 4.71
C PRO A 65 -2.04 6.87 3.19
N ASN A 66 -2.70 7.78 2.46
CA ASN A 66 -2.88 7.74 1.01
C ASN A 66 -2.06 8.80 0.28
N ILE A 67 -1.06 9.38 0.95
CA ILE A 67 -0.18 10.37 0.34
C ILE A 67 0.53 9.78 -0.88
N ASP A 68 0.56 10.54 -1.96
CA ASP A 68 1.22 10.17 -3.19
C ASP A 68 2.72 10.48 -3.13
N ASN A 69 3.54 9.55 -3.61
CA ASN A 69 4.92 9.85 -3.97
C ASN A 69 4.97 10.49 -5.38
N GLN A 70 6.16 10.83 -5.89
CA GLN A 70 6.33 11.48 -7.19
C GLN A 70 5.82 10.64 -8.39
N GLU A 71 5.72 9.32 -8.24
CA GLU A 71 5.13 8.41 -9.22
C GLU A 71 3.62 8.20 -9.01
N GLY A 72 3.03 8.88 -8.02
CA GLY A 72 1.66 8.67 -7.55
C GLY A 72 1.48 7.39 -6.72
N ASN A 73 2.55 6.66 -6.41
CA ASN A 73 2.42 5.46 -5.59
C ASN A 73 2.16 5.86 -4.14
N THR A 74 1.26 5.15 -3.47
CA THR A 74 1.12 5.19 -2.00
C THR A 74 2.07 4.20 -1.35
N ALA A 75 2.22 4.28 -0.03
CA ALA A 75 2.96 3.29 0.75
C ALA A 75 2.46 1.84 0.52
N LEU A 76 1.15 1.63 0.33
CA LEU A 76 0.59 0.31 0.02
C LEU A 76 1.09 -0.23 -1.34
N HIS A 77 1.24 0.61 -2.37
CA HIS A 77 1.83 0.20 -3.65
C HIS A 77 3.28 -0.29 -3.47
N ILE A 78 4.08 0.46 -2.70
CA ILE A 78 5.49 0.10 -2.42
C ILE A 78 5.56 -1.23 -1.68
N ALA A 79 4.71 -1.42 -0.66
CA ALA A 79 4.72 -2.64 0.13
C ALA A 79 4.32 -3.88 -0.67
N VAL A 80 3.25 -3.79 -1.47
CA VAL A 80 2.82 -4.90 -2.33
C VAL A 80 3.93 -5.31 -3.30
N LYS A 81 4.69 -4.34 -3.81
CA LYS A 81 5.78 -4.58 -4.76
C LYS A 81 7.01 -5.23 -4.12
N PHE A 82 7.46 -4.73 -2.97
CA PHE A 82 8.81 -5.01 -2.46
C PHE A 82 8.87 -5.71 -1.10
N HIS A 83 7.76 -5.85 -0.37
CA HIS A 83 7.78 -6.29 1.02
C HIS A 83 7.02 -7.59 1.26
N PRO A 84 7.35 -8.34 2.33
CA PRO A 84 6.65 -9.57 2.71
C PRO A 84 5.21 -9.32 3.17
N MET A 85 4.39 -10.37 3.17
CA MET A 85 2.96 -10.28 3.47
C MET A 85 2.60 -9.68 4.82
N HIS A 86 3.38 -9.96 5.88
CA HIS A 86 3.08 -9.39 7.20
C HIS A 86 3.03 -7.85 7.20
N LEU A 87 3.87 -7.20 6.40
CA LEU A 87 3.85 -5.73 6.29
C LEU A 87 2.60 -5.29 5.51
N ILE A 88 2.30 -5.97 4.41
CA ILE A 88 1.15 -5.66 3.54
C ILE A 88 -0.17 -5.76 4.33
N GLU A 89 -0.36 -6.85 5.07
CA GLU A 89 -1.56 -7.06 5.91
C GLU A 89 -1.73 -5.95 6.93
N ARG A 90 -0.64 -5.57 7.61
CA ARG A 90 -0.68 -4.47 8.59
C ARG A 90 -1.00 -3.13 7.94
N LEU A 91 -0.43 -2.83 6.78
CA LEU A 91 -0.75 -1.59 6.06
C LEU A 91 -2.21 -1.52 5.61
N ILE A 92 -2.79 -2.65 5.18
CA ILE A 92 -4.20 -2.72 4.80
C ILE A 92 -5.13 -2.38 5.98
N THR A 93 -4.76 -2.75 7.22
CA THR A 93 -5.57 -2.39 8.41
C THR A 93 -5.43 -0.92 8.83
N LEU A 94 -4.45 -0.18 8.30
CA LEU A 94 -4.13 1.20 8.67
C LEU A 94 -4.89 2.26 7.84
N LYS A 95 -6.17 2.02 7.53
CA LYS A 95 -7.05 2.95 6.77
C LYS A 95 -6.50 3.36 5.39
N MET A 96 -5.61 2.57 4.82
CA MET A 96 -5.13 2.78 3.46
C MET A 96 -6.22 2.43 2.46
N ASN A 97 -6.38 3.26 1.45
CA ASN A 97 -7.30 3.04 0.36
C ASN A 97 -6.72 1.97 -0.58
N VAL A 98 -7.22 0.74 -0.48
CA VAL A 98 -6.83 -0.40 -1.33
C VAL A 98 -7.15 -0.20 -2.82
N ASN A 99 -7.96 0.81 -3.16
CA ASN A 99 -8.33 1.18 -4.52
C ASN A 99 -7.67 2.46 -5.01
N HIS A 100 -6.73 3.04 -4.25
CA HIS A 100 -6.02 4.25 -4.69
C HIS A 100 -5.24 3.97 -5.97
N THR A 101 -5.26 4.89 -6.92
CA THR A 101 -4.58 4.70 -8.21
C THR A 101 -3.32 5.54 -8.29
N ASN A 102 -2.22 4.95 -8.73
CA ASN A 102 -0.97 5.68 -8.94
C ASN A 102 -0.96 6.55 -10.20
N GLY A 103 0.19 7.15 -10.53
CA GLY A 103 0.36 8.00 -11.71
C GLY A 103 0.05 7.31 -13.05
N LYS A 104 0.02 5.97 -13.09
CA LYS A 104 -0.37 5.16 -14.26
C LYS A 104 -1.83 4.69 -14.23
N GLY A 105 -2.58 5.06 -13.18
CA GLY A 105 -3.93 4.55 -12.94
C GLY A 105 -3.94 3.14 -12.31
N GLU A 106 -2.78 2.58 -11.98
CA GLU A 106 -2.68 1.24 -11.40
C GLU A 106 -3.08 1.30 -9.92
N THR A 107 -3.86 0.34 -9.45
CA THR A 107 -4.16 0.14 -8.03
C THR A 107 -3.12 -0.80 -7.38
N PRO A 108 -3.08 -0.93 -6.03
CA PRO A 108 -2.30 -1.97 -5.38
C PRO A 108 -2.59 -3.37 -5.92
N LEU A 109 -3.83 -3.65 -6.34
CA LEU A 109 -4.21 -4.93 -6.94
C LEU A 109 -3.56 -5.17 -8.31
N HIS A 110 -3.41 -4.13 -9.15
CA HIS A 110 -2.62 -4.21 -10.39
C HIS A 110 -1.17 -4.57 -10.10
N THR A 111 -0.58 -3.94 -9.07
CA THR A 111 0.80 -4.22 -8.65
C THR A 111 0.94 -5.66 -8.15
N ALA A 112 0.00 -6.15 -7.35
CA ALA A 112 0.00 -7.52 -6.84
C ALA A 112 -0.08 -8.56 -7.98
N ALA A 113 -0.96 -8.32 -8.96
CA ALA A 113 -1.12 -9.18 -10.13
C ALA A 113 0.13 -9.20 -11.01
N LEU A 114 0.70 -8.02 -11.33
CA LEU A 114 1.92 -7.88 -12.12
C LEU A 114 3.11 -8.65 -11.52
N HIS A 115 3.23 -8.64 -10.19
CA HIS A 115 4.29 -9.29 -9.44
C HIS A 115 3.93 -10.72 -8.97
N ASN A 116 2.81 -11.28 -9.43
CA ASN A 116 2.33 -12.62 -9.10
C ASN A 116 2.23 -12.89 -7.58
N ARG A 117 1.80 -11.90 -6.82
CA ARG A 117 1.71 -11.93 -5.35
C ARG A 117 0.33 -12.46 -4.92
N ARG A 118 0.12 -13.78 -5.00
CA ARG A 118 -1.18 -14.43 -4.73
C ARG A 118 -1.80 -14.05 -3.39
N GLU A 119 -1.03 -14.18 -2.31
CA GLU A 119 -1.47 -13.82 -0.95
C GLU A 119 -1.83 -12.32 -0.84
N ALA A 120 -1.11 -11.44 -1.56
CA ALA A 120 -1.43 -10.01 -1.58
C ALA A 120 -2.71 -9.72 -2.37
N VAL A 121 -2.93 -10.43 -3.48
CA VAL A 121 -4.19 -10.37 -4.23
C VAL A 121 -5.35 -10.78 -3.31
N GLU A 122 -5.22 -11.89 -2.60
CA GLU A 122 -6.23 -12.37 -1.66
C GLU A 122 -6.55 -11.32 -0.58
N ALA A 123 -5.52 -10.83 0.11
CA ALA A 123 -5.67 -9.84 1.16
C ALA A 123 -6.32 -8.54 0.65
N LEU A 124 -5.91 -8.05 -0.53
CA LEU A 124 -6.47 -6.85 -1.13
C LEU A 124 -7.96 -7.05 -1.50
N LEU A 125 -8.31 -8.16 -2.15
CA LEU A 125 -9.69 -8.48 -2.51
C LEU A 125 -10.57 -8.60 -1.27
N MET A 126 -10.12 -9.30 -0.22
CA MET A 126 -10.83 -9.39 1.07
C MET A 126 -11.10 -8.03 1.71
N ASN A 127 -10.24 -7.05 1.47
CA ASN A 127 -10.36 -5.70 2.02
C ASN A 127 -11.02 -4.71 1.04
N GLY A 128 -11.73 -5.23 0.02
CA GLY A 128 -12.58 -4.42 -0.87
C GLY A 128 -11.84 -3.83 -2.06
N ALA A 129 -10.70 -4.38 -2.46
CA ALA A 129 -10.08 -4.03 -3.73
C ALA A 129 -11.02 -4.40 -4.90
N ASN A 130 -11.23 -3.46 -5.82
CA ASN A 130 -12.10 -3.62 -6.97
C ASN A 130 -11.28 -4.17 -8.16
N PRO A 131 -11.47 -5.44 -8.55
CA PRO A 131 -10.74 -6.05 -9.67
C PRO A 131 -11.19 -5.52 -11.05
N ALA A 132 -12.29 -4.77 -11.14
CA ALA A 132 -12.77 -4.21 -12.39
C ALA A 132 -12.20 -2.81 -12.70
N LEU A 133 -11.42 -2.22 -11.79
CA LEU A 133 -10.78 -0.92 -12.03
C LEU A 133 -9.75 -1.05 -13.16
N LYS A 134 -9.79 -0.10 -14.09
CA LYS A 134 -8.87 -0.04 -15.22
C LYS A 134 -7.81 1.02 -15.00
N ASP A 135 -6.58 0.69 -15.35
CA ASP A 135 -5.49 1.65 -15.44
C ASP A 135 -5.66 2.63 -16.61
N LYS A 136 -4.71 3.55 -16.79
CA LYS A 136 -4.72 4.52 -17.90
C LYS A 136 -4.57 3.88 -19.29
N SER A 137 -4.12 2.62 -19.36
CA SER A 137 -4.04 1.84 -20.59
C SER A 137 -5.33 1.07 -20.88
N GLY A 138 -6.34 1.17 -20.01
CA GLY A 138 -7.60 0.45 -20.12
C GLY A 138 -7.55 -1.00 -19.66
N LYS A 139 -6.47 -1.42 -19.00
CA LYS A 139 -6.24 -2.78 -18.51
C LYS A 139 -6.65 -2.93 -17.05
N THR A 140 -7.22 -4.07 -16.73
CA THR A 140 -7.59 -4.52 -15.38
C THR A 140 -6.42 -5.26 -14.71
N PRO A 141 -6.45 -5.46 -13.37
CA PRO A 141 -5.45 -6.26 -12.68
C PRO A 141 -5.26 -7.68 -13.23
N GLU A 142 -6.35 -8.36 -13.63
CA GLU A 142 -6.24 -9.74 -14.17
C GLU A 142 -5.36 -9.81 -15.42
N GLU A 143 -5.36 -8.76 -16.27
CA GLU A 143 -4.58 -8.69 -17.51
C GLU A 143 -3.08 -8.51 -17.26
N TYR A 144 -2.67 -8.20 -16.03
CA TYR A 144 -1.27 -8.14 -15.60
C TYR A 144 -0.79 -9.42 -14.93
N ALA A 145 -1.69 -10.32 -14.53
CA ALA A 145 -1.31 -11.60 -13.94
C ALA A 145 -0.63 -12.48 -15.00
N LYS A 146 0.61 -12.90 -14.71
CA LYS A 146 1.36 -13.82 -15.59
C LYS A 146 0.92 -15.27 -15.41
N ASP A 147 0.49 -15.62 -14.21
CA ASP A 147 -0.05 -16.92 -13.85
C ASP A 147 -1.54 -16.99 -14.24
N PRO A 148 -1.94 -17.92 -15.14
CA PRO A 148 -3.33 -18.12 -15.50
C PRO A 148 -4.25 -18.42 -14.30
N ASP A 149 -3.74 -19.10 -13.28
CA ASP A 149 -4.52 -19.43 -12.08
C ASP A 149 -4.83 -18.17 -11.27
N LEU A 150 -3.84 -17.27 -11.15
CA LEU A 150 -4.03 -15.99 -10.48
C LEU A 150 -4.97 -15.08 -11.28
N ALA A 151 -4.85 -15.06 -12.61
CA ALA A 151 -5.78 -14.33 -13.47
C ALA A 151 -7.22 -14.84 -13.29
N HIS A 152 -7.38 -16.16 -13.28
CA HIS A 152 -8.67 -16.80 -13.04
C HIS A 152 -9.22 -16.48 -11.65
N GLN A 153 -8.38 -16.46 -10.61
CA GLN A 153 -8.78 -16.07 -9.26
C GLN A 153 -9.35 -14.65 -9.19
N ILE A 154 -8.64 -13.68 -9.78
CA ILE A 154 -9.08 -12.27 -9.84
C ILE A 154 -10.39 -12.14 -10.62
N ARG A 155 -10.49 -12.83 -11.76
CA ARG A 155 -11.70 -12.85 -12.59
C ARG A 155 -12.90 -13.38 -11.84
N THR A 156 -12.76 -14.57 -11.26
CA THR A 156 -13.82 -15.25 -10.54
C THR A 156 -14.33 -14.37 -9.40
N TYR A 157 -13.44 -13.73 -8.64
CA TYR A 157 -13.84 -12.77 -7.61
C TYR A 157 -14.65 -11.59 -8.18
N SER A 158 -14.24 -11.06 -9.34
CA SER A 158 -14.96 -9.96 -10.02
C SER A 158 -16.38 -10.34 -10.45
N GLU A 159 -16.62 -11.62 -10.76
CA GLU A 159 -17.92 -12.13 -11.22
C GLU A 159 -18.84 -12.53 -10.05
N LEU A 160 -18.30 -12.67 -8.83
CA LEU A 160 -19.08 -13.01 -7.65
C LEU A 160 -20.07 -11.89 -7.30
N PRO A 161 -21.32 -12.23 -6.94
CA PRO A 161 -22.22 -11.29 -6.29
C PRO A 161 -21.57 -10.70 -5.04
N VAL A 162 -21.77 -9.40 -4.77
CA VAL A 162 -21.21 -8.71 -3.60
C VAL A 162 -21.46 -9.46 -2.29
N ALA A 163 -22.62 -10.10 -2.14
CA ALA A 163 -22.98 -10.90 -0.97
C ALA A 163 -22.10 -12.15 -0.75
N MET A 164 -21.41 -12.63 -1.79
CA MET A 164 -20.53 -13.81 -1.75
C MET A 164 -19.04 -13.44 -1.64
N GLN A 165 -18.70 -12.17 -1.85
CA GLN A 165 -17.32 -11.68 -1.79
C GLN A 165 -16.70 -11.72 -0.38
N SER A 166 -17.52 -11.73 0.68
CA SER A 166 -17.05 -11.82 2.07
C SER A 166 -16.70 -13.24 2.55
N GLY A 167 -17.04 -14.28 1.77
CA GLY A 167 -16.80 -15.69 2.09
C GLY A 167 -16.15 -16.48 0.95
N TRP A 168 -15.52 -15.78 -0.01
CA TRP A 168 -15.04 -16.36 -1.26
C TRP A 168 -13.94 -17.43 -1.09
N HIS A 169 -13.21 -17.43 0.03
CA HIS A 169 -12.21 -18.46 0.33
C HIS A 169 -12.84 -19.85 0.50
N ASP A 170 -14.03 -19.93 1.12
CA ASP A 170 -14.77 -21.19 1.28
C ASP A 170 -15.20 -21.75 -0.09
N LEU A 171 -15.38 -20.88 -1.09
CA LEU A 171 -15.76 -21.27 -2.45
C LEU A 171 -14.57 -21.81 -3.27
N LEU A 172 -13.34 -21.37 -2.99
CA LEU A 172 -12.15 -21.88 -3.67
C LEU A 172 -11.81 -23.32 -3.26
N HIS A 173 -12.11 -23.71 -2.02
CA HIS A 173 -11.88 -25.06 -1.52
C HIS A 173 -12.97 -26.09 -1.91
N LEU A 174 -14.10 -25.64 -2.46
CA LEU A 174 -15.20 -26.52 -2.91
C LEU A 174 -15.06 -27.00 -4.36
N ASN A 175 -14.10 -26.46 -5.11
CA ASN A 175 -13.89 -26.78 -6.54
C ASN A 175 -12.63 -27.63 -6.81
N TYR A 176 -12.10 -28.34 -5.79
CA TYR A 176 -11.06 -29.36 -5.93
C TYR A 176 -11.47 -30.68 -5.30
#